data_AF-A0A8D8QD23-F1
#
_entry.id   AF-A0A8D8QD23-F1
#
_cell.length_a   1.000
_cell.length_b   1.000
_cell.length_c   1.000
_cell.angle_alpha   90.00
_cell.angle_beta   90.00
_cell.angle_gamma   90.00
#
_symmetry.space_group_name_H-M   'P 1'
#
loop_
_entity.id
_entity.type
_entity.pdbx_description
1 polymer ?
#
loop_
_entity_poly.entity_id
_entity_poly.type
_entity_poly.pdbx_seq_one_letter_code
_entity_poly.pdbx_strand_id
1 'polypeptide(L)'
;MDTQSIARLARLYESVDDVDLYVGGLAEFPLPDAMLGPTLVCLLGDQFSRLKRGDRFFYEEGGQPSTFSQDQLREIRKTSLARIICDNADNIQVMQPLAFLKPSIVNQKEACESEGIPQVDLRAWAAERPAVP
;
A
#
# COMPACT_ATOMS: atom_id res chain seq x y z
N MET A 1 0.54 -25.01 1.76
CA MET A 1 0.36 -25.43 3.15
C MET A 1 1.35 -26.53 3.46
N ASP A 2 2.09 -26.39 4.56
CA ASP A 2 3.04 -27.40 5.01
C ASP A 2 2.31 -28.61 5.65
N THR A 3 3.00 -29.74 5.74
CA THR A 3 2.43 -31.00 6.22
C THR A 3 2.01 -30.94 7.69
N GLN A 4 2.66 -30.12 8.52
CA GLN A 4 2.29 -29.97 9.93
C GLN A 4 0.97 -29.19 10.06
N SER A 5 0.78 -28.13 9.27
CA SER A 5 -0.46 -27.38 9.22
C SER A 5 -1.63 -28.24 8.74
N ILE A 6 -1.45 -29.04 7.68
CA ILE A 6 -2.47 -29.99 7.19
C ILE A 6 -2.88 -30.97 8.30
N ALA A 7 -1.92 -31.58 8.98
CA ALA A 7 -2.19 -32.56 10.04
C ALA A 7 -2.93 -31.94 11.24
N ARG A 8 -2.63 -30.68 11.58
CA ARG A 8 -3.32 -29.95 12.66
C ARG A 8 -4.77 -29.63 12.28
N LEU A 9 -5.00 -29.17 11.05
CA LEU A 9 -6.34 -28.84 10.57
C LEU A 9 -7.22 -30.08 10.47
N ALA A 10 -6.70 -31.19 9.92
CA ALA A 10 -7.41 -32.46 9.83
C ALA A 10 -7.76 -33.08 11.21
N ARG A 11 -7.09 -32.66 12.29
CA ARG A 11 -7.42 -33.06 13.66
C ARG A 11 -8.51 -32.19 14.29
N LEU A 12 -8.61 -30.93 13.87
CA LEU A 12 -9.51 -29.94 14.46
C LEU A 12 -10.87 -29.88 13.74
N TYR A 13 -10.87 -30.07 12.42
CA TYR A 13 -12.06 -30.00 11.58
C TYR A 13 -12.42 -31.40 11.05
N GLU A 14 -13.72 -31.70 10.99
CA GLU A 14 -14.22 -32.98 10.49
C GLU A 14 -14.09 -33.06 8.96
N SER A 15 -14.45 -31.98 8.26
CA SER A 15 -14.28 -31.80 6.83
C SER A 15 -13.37 -30.62 6.50
N VAL A 16 -12.79 -30.63 5.28
CA VAL A 16 -12.10 -29.46 4.73
C VAL A 16 -13.04 -28.27 4.52
N ASP A 17 -14.34 -28.55 4.31
CA ASP A 17 -15.37 -27.52 4.12
C ASP A 17 -15.72 -26.79 5.43
N ASP A 18 -15.33 -27.35 6.58
CA ASP A 18 -15.55 -26.74 7.89
C ASP A 18 -14.41 -25.79 8.30
N VAL A 19 -13.31 -25.74 7.51
CA VAL A 19 -12.14 -24.91 7.84
C VAL A 19 -12.49 -23.42 7.66
N ASP A 20 -12.35 -22.66 8.75
CA ASP A 20 -12.53 -21.21 8.72
C ASP A 20 -11.63 -20.55 7.66
N LEU A 21 -12.20 -19.67 6.84
CA LEU A 21 -11.48 -18.99 5.74
C LEU A 21 -10.17 -18.32 6.19
N TYR A 22 -10.20 -17.65 7.34
CA TYR A 22 -9.00 -16.97 7.87
C TYR A 22 -7.89 -17.97 8.21
N VAL A 23 -8.25 -19.09 8.84
CA VAL A 23 -7.31 -20.14 9.24
C VAL A 23 -6.74 -20.85 8.01
N GLY A 24 -7.62 -21.28 7.10
CA GLY A 24 -7.22 -21.94 5.86
C GLY A 24 -6.37 -21.05 4.97
N GLY A 25 -6.80 -19.80 4.76
CA GLY A 25 -6.11 -18.83 3.91
C GLY A 25 -4.71 -18.46 4.40
N LEU A 26 -4.51 -18.33 5.72
CA LEU A 26 -3.17 -18.07 6.29
C LEU A 26 -2.27 -19.31 6.29
N ALA A 27 -2.84 -20.51 6.22
CA ALA A 27 -2.08 -21.75 6.16
C ALA A 27 -1.58 -22.08 4.74
N GLU A 28 -2.08 -21.40 3.70
CA GLU A 28 -1.58 -21.54 2.33
C GLU A 28 -0.11 -21.11 2.20
N PHE A 29 0.60 -21.67 1.21
CA PHE A 29 1.93 -21.15 0.90
C PHE A 29 1.80 -19.81 0.19
N PRO A 30 2.62 -18.81 0.55
CA PRO A 30 2.65 -17.56 -0.18
C PRO A 30 3.00 -17.77 -1.67
N LEU A 31 2.41 -16.94 -2.53
CA LEU A 31 2.86 -16.85 -3.93
C LEU A 31 4.29 -16.27 -3.99
N PRO A 32 5.05 -16.48 -5.10
CA PRO A 32 6.34 -15.84 -5.30
C PRO A 32 6.24 -14.32 -5.11
N ASP A 33 7.17 -13.76 -4.33
CA ASP A 33 7.24 -12.34 -3.96
C ASP A 33 5.99 -11.78 -3.23
N ALA A 34 5.10 -12.64 -2.74
CA ALA A 34 3.93 -12.27 -1.96
C ALA A 34 4.06 -12.71 -0.50
N MET A 35 3.28 -12.08 0.39
CA MET A 35 3.16 -12.51 1.79
C MET A 35 1.99 -13.47 2.02
N LEU A 36 1.12 -13.63 1.03
CA LEU A 36 -0.17 -14.33 1.15
C LEU A 36 -0.32 -15.41 0.09
N GLY A 37 -1.07 -16.45 0.42
CA GLY A 37 -1.40 -17.53 -0.49
C GLY A 37 -2.48 -17.17 -1.53
N PRO A 38 -2.71 -18.06 -2.52
CA PRO A 38 -3.61 -17.83 -3.64
C PRO A 38 -5.00 -17.33 -3.25
N THR A 39 -5.62 -17.90 -2.21
CA THR A 39 -6.99 -17.57 -1.82
C THR A 39 -7.06 -16.13 -1.29
N LEU A 40 -6.19 -15.76 -0.35
CA LEU A 40 -6.20 -14.41 0.21
C LEU A 40 -5.73 -13.36 -0.81
N VAL A 41 -4.81 -13.70 -1.71
CA VAL A 41 -4.42 -12.81 -2.82
C VAL A 41 -5.59 -12.55 -3.76
N CYS A 42 -6.37 -13.57 -4.11
CA CYS A 42 -7.57 -13.42 -4.93
C CYS A 42 -8.61 -12.51 -4.26
N LEU A 43 -8.95 -12.80 -3.01
CA LEU A 43 -9.97 -12.05 -2.26
C LEU A 43 -9.57 -10.58 -2.05
N LEU A 44 -8.33 -10.33 -1.61
CA LEU A 44 -7.84 -8.96 -1.41
C LEU A 44 -7.72 -8.22 -2.73
N GLY A 45 -7.22 -8.88 -3.78
CA GLY A 45 -7.08 -8.28 -5.11
C GLY A 45 -8.43 -7.83 -5.69
N ASP A 46 -9.46 -8.69 -5.60
CA ASP A 46 -10.82 -8.33 -6.03
C ASP A 46 -11.37 -7.16 -5.19
N GLN A 47 -11.20 -7.20 -3.87
CA GLN A 47 -11.68 -6.14 -2.98
C GLN A 47 -11.00 -4.80 -3.25
N PHE A 48 -9.66 -4.76 -3.41
CA PHE A 48 -8.93 -3.52 -3.73
C PHE A 48 -9.31 -2.99 -5.12
N SER A 49 -9.52 -3.87 -6.10
CA SER A 49 -9.99 -3.49 -7.44
C SER A 49 -11.36 -2.81 -7.38
N ARG A 50 -12.31 -3.39 -6.63
CA ARG A 50 -13.64 -2.80 -6.41
C ARG A 50 -13.57 -1.46 -5.69
N LEU A 51 -12.73 -1.34 -4.66
CA LEU A 51 -12.54 -0.07 -3.94
C LEU A 51 -12.02 1.02 -4.87
N LYS A 52 -10.99 0.74 -5.67
CA LYS A 52 -10.44 1.71 -6.63
C LYS A 52 -11.47 2.12 -7.68
N ARG A 53 -12.14 1.15 -8.33
CA ARG A 53 -13.06 1.41 -9.45
C ARG A 53 -14.43 1.94 -9.02
N GLY A 54 -14.85 1.63 -7.80
CA GLY A 54 -16.14 2.05 -7.25
C GLY A 54 -16.11 3.43 -6.60
N ASP A 55 -14.93 4.01 -6.39
CA ASP A 55 -14.76 5.31 -5.76
C ASP A 55 -14.71 6.43 -6.81
N ARG A 56 -15.79 7.22 -6.87
CA ARG A 56 -15.88 8.40 -7.74
C ARG A 56 -14.82 9.46 -7.41
N PHE A 57 -14.28 9.45 -6.20
CA PHE A 57 -13.26 10.37 -5.73
C PHE A 57 -11.86 9.74 -5.70
N PHE A 58 -11.69 8.56 -6.30
CA PHE A 58 -10.37 7.96 -6.43
C PHE A 58 -9.42 8.97 -7.10
N TYR A 59 -8.23 9.17 -6.53
CA TYR A 59 -7.41 10.35 -6.87
C TYR A 59 -6.99 10.42 -8.34
N GLU A 60 -6.87 9.28 -9.05
CA GLU A 60 -6.54 9.25 -10.48
C GLU A 60 -7.77 9.33 -11.40
N GLU A 61 -8.98 9.37 -10.84
CA GLU A 61 -10.22 9.37 -11.62
C GLU A 61 -10.39 10.70 -12.37
N GLY A 62 -10.61 10.59 -13.68
CA GLY A 62 -10.72 11.73 -14.59
C GLY A 62 -12.17 12.15 -14.85
N GLY A 63 -12.36 13.39 -15.30
CA GLY A 63 -13.67 13.86 -15.80
C GLY A 63 -14.73 14.11 -14.72
N GLN A 64 -14.35 14.15 -13.44
CA GLN A 64 -15.21 14.52 -12.32
C GLN A 64 -14.91 15.96 -11.87
N PRO A 65 -15.86 16.67 -11.24
CA PRO A 65 -15.60 17.98 -10.65
C PRO A 65 -14.48 17.99 -9.61
N SER A 66 -14.23 16.84 -8.96
CA SER A 66 -13.19 16.63 -7.94
C SER A 66 -11.87 16.08 -8.51
N THR A 67 -11.73 15.97 -9.82
CA THR A 67 -10.52 15.42 -10.47
C THR A 67 -9.34 16.36 -10.25
N PHE A 68 -8.21 15.82 -9.79
CA PHE A 68 -6.95 16.54 -9.75
C PHE A 68 -6.44 16.89 -11.16
N SER A 69 -5.82 18.05 -11.29
CA SER A 69 -5.12 18.44 -12.52
C SER A 69 -3.92 17.53 -12.78
N GLN A 70 -3.41 17.51 -14.02
CA GLN A 70 -2.23 16.72 -14.34
C GLN A 70 -0.99 17.16 -13.55
N ASP A 71 -0.87 18.45 -13.24
CA ASP A 71 0.24 18.99 -12.46
C ASP A 71 0.14 18.51 -11.00
N GLN A 72 -1.06 18.54 -10.42
CA GLN A 72 -1.34 18.00 -9.10
C GLN A 72 -1.08 16.49 -9.02
N LEU A 73 -1.50 15.72 -10.03
CA LEU A 73 -1.23 14.27 -10.09
C LEU A 73 0.26 13.96 -10.17
N ARG A 74 1.05 14.78 -10.88
CA ARG A 74 2.52 14.62 -10.91
C ARG A 74 3.12 14.81 -9.52
N GLU A 75 2.62 15.77 -8.75
CA GLU A 75 3.10 16.02 -7.38
C GLU A 75 2.63 14.93 -6.40
N ILE A 76 1.36 14.48 -6.47
CA ILE A 76 0.85 13.37 -5.63
C ILE A 76 1.69 12.10 -5.86
N ARG A 77 2.06 11.78 -7.10
CA ARG A 77 2.83 10.58 -7.44
C ARG A 77 4.27 10.59 -6.91
N LYS A 78 4.81 11.74 -6.49
CA LYS A 78 6.10 11.81 -5.78
C LYS A 78 6.00 11.34 -4.33
N THR A 79 4.79 11.32 -3.76
CA THR A 79 4.57 10.95 -2.36
C THR A 79 5.09 9.54 -2.08
N SER A 80 5.78 9.39 -0.96
CA SER A 80 6.20 8.11 -0.41
C SER A 80 5.97 8.09 1.10
N LEU A 81 5.85 6.90 1.69
CA LEU A 81 5.81 6.78 3.16
C LEU A 81 7.12 7.30 3.79
N ALA A 82 8.26 7.17 3.10
CA ALA A 82 9.52 7.75 3.55
C ALA A 82 9.44 9.27 3.67
N ARG A 83 8.87 9.95 2.66
CA ARG A 83 8.64 11.40 2.68
C ARG A 83 7.72 11.81 3.83
N ILE A 84 6.59 11.12 4.00
CA ILE A 84 5.64 11.37 5.10
C ILE A 84 6.35 11.30 6.46
N ILE A 85 7.18 10.28 6.67
CA ILE A 85 7.94 10.12 7.92
C ILE A 85 8.96 11.26 8.06
N CYS A 86 9.73 11.58 7.03
CA CYS A 86 10.71 12.67 7.07
C CYS A 86 10.09 14.05 7.38
N ASP A 87 8.89 14.33 6.91
CA ASP A 87 8.22 15.62 7.13
C ASP A 87 7.58 15.74 8.52
N ASN A 88 7.22 14.63 9.17
CA ASN A 88 6.32 14.63 10.33
C ASN A 88 6.87 13.93 11.58
N ALA A 89 7.97 13.18 11.49
CA ALA A 89 8.53 12.47 12.62
C ALA A 89 9.60 13.31 13.34
N ASP A 90 9.57 13.28 14.68
CA ASP A 90 10.56 13.97 15.50
C ASP A 90 11.97 13.40 15.26
N ASN A 91 12.92 14.29 14.98
CA ASN A 91 14.36 13.98 14.85
C ASN A 91 14.72 12.92 13.80
N ILE A 92 13.88 12.66 12.80
CA ILE A 92 14.24 11.83 11.65
C ILE A 92 14.86 12.73 10.57
N GLN A 93 16.16 12.55 10.31
CA GLN A 93 16.90 13.28 9.27
C GLN A 93 17.39 12.36 8.14
N VAL A 94 17.28 11.04 8.35
CA VAL A 94 17.75 10.02 7.41
C VAL A 94 16.75 8.87 7.38
N MET A 95 16.34 8.45 6.18
CA MET A 95 15.36 7.39 5.96
C MET A 95 15.69 6.61 4.68
N GLN A 96 15.28 5.36 4.58
CA GLN A 96 15.37 4.60 3.33
C GLN A 96 14.20 4.95 2.39
N PRO A 97 14.40 5.14 1.07
CA PRO A 97 13.32 5.49 0.13
C PRO A 97 12.13 4.53 0.12
N LEU A 98 12.38 3.21 0.13
CA LEU A 98 11.34 2.20 0.14
C LEU A 98 11.05 1.79 1.59
N ALA A 99 10.15 2.53 2.25
CA ALA A 99 9.87 2.40 3.69
C ALA A 99 9.37 1.01 4.13
N PHE A 100 8.66 0.28 3.25
CA PHE A 100 8.18 -1.09 3.54
C PHE A 100 9.27 -2.16 3.44
N LEU A 101 10.43 -1.83 2.84
CA LEU A 101 11.56 -2.73 2.74
C LEU A 101 12.61 -2.39 3.80
N LYS A 102 13.28 -3.43 4.30
CA LYS A 102 14.43 -3.23 5.20
C LYS A 102 15.54 -2.47 4.46
N PRO A 103 16.34 -1.67 5.18
CA PRO A 103 17.55 -1.08 4.61
C PRO A 103 18.46 -2.16 4.02
N SER A 104 18.97 -1.92 2.82
CA SER A 104 19.86 -2.83 2.09
C SER A 104 20.77 -2.04 1.16
N ILE A 105 21.68 -2.70 0.46
CA ILE A 105 22.59 -2.03 -0.49
C ILE A 105 21.85 -1.26 -1.60
N VAL A 106 20.63 -1.68 -1.96
CA VAL A 106 19.78 -1.03 -2.98
C VAL A 106 18.66 -0.17 -2.38
N ASN A 107 18.55 -0.11 -1.05
CA ASN A 107 17.57 0.68 -0.31
C ASN A 107 18.25 1.26 0.93
N GLN A 108 19.34 1.98 0.72
CA GLN A 108 20.13 2.53 1.82
C GLN A 108 19.38 3.67 2.47
N LYS A 109 19.74 3.95 3.71
CA LYS A 109 19.28 5.16 4.38
C LYS A 109 19.98 6.37 3.77
N GLU A 110 19.21 7.36 3.37
CA GLU A 110 19.69 8.60 2.78
C GLU A 110 19.13 9.79 3.56
N ALA A 111 19.76 10.96 3.43
CA ALA A 111 19.24 12.18 4.03
C ALA A 111 17.81 12.43 3.52
N CYS A 112 16.93 12.95 4.38
CA CYS A 112 15.56 13.27 4.00
C CYS A 112 15.48 14.31 2.86
N GLU A 113 16.53 15.09 2.63
CA GLU A 113 16.63 16.05 1.51
C GLU A 113 17.23 15.43 0.22
N SER A 114 17.46 14.12 0.18
CA SER A 114 17.99 13.46 -1.02
C SER A 114 16.94 13.39 -2.13
N GLU A 115 17.41 13.33 -3.38
CA GLU A 115 16.58 13.09 -4.56
C GLU A 115 15.85 11.73 -4.50
N GLY A 116 16.32 10.80 -3.66
CA GLY A 116 15.67 9.51 -3.41
C GLY A 116 14.38 9.63 -2.59
N ILE A 117 14.15 10.76 -1.91
CA ILE A 117 12.96 11.05 -1.10
C ILE A 117 12.37 12.41 -1.52
N PRO A 118 11.81 12.49 -2.73
CA PRO A 118 11.37 13.76 -3.29
C PRO A 118 10.25 14.40 -2.46
N GLN A 119 10.25 15.72 -2.40
CA GLN A 119 9.19 16.52 -1.78
C GLN A 119 8.02 16.74 -2.75
N VAL A 120 6.82 16.87 -2.16
CA VAL A 120 5.60 17.21 -2.89
C VAL A 120 5.51 18.73 -3.01
N ASP A 121 5.41 19.26 -4.23
CA ASP A 121 5.27 20.70 -4.45
C ASP A 121 3.79 21.13 -4.40
N LEU A 122 3.37 21.66 -3.25
CA LEU A 122 1.99 22.12 -3.05
C LEU A 122 1.64 23.40 -3.83
N ARG A 123 2.59 24.04 -4.52
CA ARG A 123 2.29 25.19 -5.40
C ARG A 123 1.35 24.82 -6.54
N ALA A 124 1.25 23.54 -6.91
CA ALA A 124 0.27 23.06 -7.88
C ALA A 124 -1.20 23.27 -7.44
N TRP A 125 -1.45 23.59 -6.16
CA TRP A 125 -2.77 23.94 -5.62
C TRP A 125 -2.94 25.44 -5.38
N ALA A 126 -1.96 26.29 -5.70
CA ALA A 126 -2.00 27.72 -5.36
C ALA A 126 -3.19 28.49 -5.97
N ALA A 127 -3.75 28.00 -7.08
CA ALA A 127 -4.91 28.60 -7.74
C ALA A 127 -6.26 28.01 -7.26
N GLU A 128 -6.26 26.96 -6.43
CA GLU A 128 -7.48 26.45 -5.85
C GLU A 128 -8.00 27.44 -4.81
N ARG A 129 -9.21 27.94 -5.04
CA ARG A 129 -9.90 28.74 -4.04
C ARG A 129 -10.33 27.79 -2.92
N PRO A 130 -10.15 28.15 -1.62
CA PRO A 130 -10.76 27.40 -0.55
C PRO A 130 -12.25 27.24 -0.86
N ALA A 131 -12.75 26.01 -0.78
CA ALA A 131 -14.18 25.76 -0.87
C ALA A 131 -14.81 26.34 0.40
N VAL A 132 -15.21 27.62 0.30
CA VAL A 132 -15.89 28.45 1.30
C VAL A 132 -14.95 29.04 2.39
N PRO A 133 -15.12 30.33 2.77
CA PRO A 133 -14.36 31.01 3.82
C PRO A 133 -14.57 30.46 5.23
#